data_AF-A0A832XSU3-F1
#
_entry.id   AF-A0A832XSU3-F1
#
_cell.length_a   1.000
_cell.length_b   1.000
_cell.length_c   1.000
_cell.angle_alpha   90.00
_cell.angle_beta   90.00
_cell.angle_gamma   90.00
#
_symmetry.space_group_name_H-M   'P 1'
#
loop_
_entity.id
_entity.type
_entity.pdbx_description
1 polymer ?
#
loop_
_entity_poly.entity_id
_entity_poly.type
_entity_poly.pdbx_seq_one_letter_code
_entity_poly.pdbx_strand_id
1 'polypeptide(L)' 'MVRLANFEMHPMDQEDRVPEIKGEFGIAYCNITKCCTDVCPAGINITDNAIIPLKERVVDRYYDPLKRIWRVLTGDKVRY' A
#
# COMPACT_ATOMS: atom_id res chain seq x y z
N MET A 1 6.52 5.01 7.10
CA MET A 1 5.86 4.76 5.79
C MET A 1 6.82 4.14 4.77
N VAL A 2 7.87 4.82 4.30
CA VAL A 2 8.73 4.32 3.20
C VAL A 2 9.41 2.97 3.51
N ARG A 3 9.87 2.74 4.74
CA ARG A 3 10.50 1.47 5.14
C ARG A 3 9.56 0.27 5.06
N LEU A 4 8.24 0.47 5.23
CA LEU A 4 7.25 -0.60 5.07
C LEU A 4 7.15 -1.06 3.64
N ALA A 5 7.34 -0.14 2.68
CA ALA A 5 7.30 -0.47 1.26
C ALA A 5 8.35 -1.54 0.92
N ASN A 6 9.54 -1.45 1.51
CA ASN A 6 10.58 -2.44 1.34
C ASN A 6 10.20 -3.82 1.90
N PHE A 7 9.57 -3.88 3.08
CA PHE A 7 9.17 -5.16 3.66
C PHE A 7 8.03 -5.78 2.85
N GLU A 8 6.99 -5.00 2.60
CA GLU A 8 5.76 -5.43 1.95
C GLU A 8 6.01 -5.79 0.47
N MET A 9 6.98 -5.19 -0.22
CA MET A 9 7.36 -5.55 -1.60
C MET A 9 8.51 -6.58 -1.67
N HIS A 10 9.04 -7.05 -0.53
CA HIS A 10 10.16 -7.97 -0.56
C HIS A 10 9.70 -9.34 -1.08
N PRO A 11 10.38 -9.95 -2.09
CA PRO A 11 9.94 -11.23 -2.67
C PRO A 11 9.87 -12.39 -1.67
N MET A 12 10.73 -12.35 -0.64
CA MET A 12 10.78 -13.34 0.44
C MET A 12 9.88 -13.02 1.64
N ASP A 13 9.10 -11.94 1.58
CA ASP A 13 8.18 -11.61 2.66
C ASP A 13 7.02 -12.60 2.70
N GLN A 14 6.66 -13.04 3.91
CA GLN A 14 5.57 -13.99 4.14
C GLN A 14 4.45 -13.39 4.99
N GLU A 15 4.69 -12.23 5.59
CA GLU A 15 3.73 -11.55 6.46
C GLU A 15 2.89 -10.56 5.67
N ASP A 16 1.59 -10.47 5.97
CA ASP A 16 0.66 -9.60 5.26
C ASP A 16 0.35 -8.37 6.09
N ARG A 17 1.06 -7.25 5.87
CA ARG A 17 0.93 -6.05 6.71
C ARG A 17 -0.07 -5.03 6.17
N VAL A 18 -0.84 -5.39 5.15
CA VAL A 18 -1.79 -4.46 4.49
C VAL A 18 -2.87 -3.91 5.45
N PRO A 19 -3.43 -4.68 6.41
CA PRO A 19 -4.35 -4.15 7.42
C PRO A 19 -3.72 -3.06 8.30
N GLU A 20 -2.51 -3.31 8.81
CA GLU A 20 -1.76 -2.38 9.64
C GLU A 20 -1.36 -1.13 8.83
N ILE A 21 -1.04 -1.29 7.54
CA ILE A 21 -0.72 -0.17 6.64
C ILE A 21 -1.92 0.77 6.48
N LYS A 22 -3.13 0.22 6.38
CA LYS A 22 -4.38 0.99 6.30
C LYS A 22 -4.71 1.69 7.62
N GLY A 23 -4.62 0.97 8.75
CA GLY A 23 -5.12 1.42 10.04
C GLY A 23 -4.12 2.23 10.89
N GLU A 24 -2.85 1.82 10.90
CA GLU A 24 -1.86 2.32 11.87
C GLU A 24 -0.79 3.20 11.21
N PHE A 25 -0.34 2.86 10.01
CA PHE A 25 0.80 3.56 9.38
C PHE A 25 0.42 4.80 8.56
N GLY A 26 -0.84 5.20 8.59
CA GLY A 26 -1.28 6.50 8.05
C GLY A 26 -1.17 6.64 6.54
N ILE A 27 -1.18 5.54 5.77
CA ILE A 27 -1.09 5.56 4.30
C ILE A 27 -2.20 6.39 3.64
N ALA A 28 -3.36 6.49 4.30
CA ALA A 28 -4.51 7.26 3.85
C ALA A 28 -4.27 8.79 3.93
N TYR A 29 -3.35 9.26 4.79
CA TYR A 29 -3.07 10.69 4.96
C TYR A 29 -2.15 11.27 3.88
N CYS A 30 -1.48 10.44 3.08
CA CYS A 30 -0.65 10.93 1.98
C CYS A 30 -1.52 11.27 0.76
N ASN A 31 -1.39 12.49 0.25
CA ASN A 31 -2.14 12.98 -0.93
C ASN A 31 -1.35 12.90 -2.25
N ILE A 32 -0.22 12.20 -2.27
CA ILE A 32 0.62 12.01 -3.47
C ILE A 32 1.08 13.35 -4.09
N THR A 33 1.25 14.38 -3.27
CA THR A 33 1.74 15.71 -3.71
C THR A 33 3.21 15.69 -4.17
N LYS A 34 3.94 14.60 -3.90
CA LYS A 34 5.38 14.43 -4.18
C LYS A 34 6.35 15.31 -3.37
N CYS A 35 5.87 16.01 -2.34
CA CYS A 35 6.71 16.82 -1.45
C CYS A 35 7.90 16.04 -0.84
N CYS A 36 7.73 14.75 -0.54
CA CYS A 36 8.82 13.89 -0.04
C CYS A 36 9.90 13.59 -1.09
N THR A 37 9.52 13.53 -2.37
CA THR A 37 10.45 13.33 -3.49
C THR A 37 11.26 14.60 -3.73
N ASP A 38 10.60 15.76 -3.74
CA ASP A 38 11.20 17.05 -4.09
C ASP A 38 12.31 17.48 -3.11
N VAL A 39 12.17 17.12 -1.84
CA VAL A 39 13.12 17.49 -0.78
C VAL A 39 14.15 16.40 -0.46
N CYS A 40 14.10 15.26 -1.14
CA CYS A 40 14.94 14.13 -0.77
C CYS A 40 16.41 14.37 -1.14
N PRO A 41 17.37 14.37 -0.17
CA PRO A 41 18.77 14.64 -0.45
C PRO A 41 19.45 13.53 -1.29
N ALA A 42 18.87 12.32 -1.31
CA ALA A 42 19.36 11.21 -2.11
C ALA A 42 18.82 11.22 -3.56
N GLY A 43 17.93 12.17 -3.91
CA GLY A 43 17.36 12.28 -5.25
C GLY A 43 16.48 11.09 -5.67
N ILE A 44 15.88 10.38 -4.71
CA ILE A 44 15.07 9.19 -4.98
C ILE A 44 13.58 9.52 -5.14
N ASN A 45 12.91 8.82 -6.06
CA ASN A 45 11.48 8.95 -6.32
C ASN A 45 10.64 8.18 -5.30
N ILE A 46 10.64 8.65 -4.04
CA ILE A 46 9.95 7.98 -2.93
C ILE A 46 8.47 7.78 -3.22
N THR A 47 7.81 8.81 -3.75
CA THR A 47 6.36 8.76 -3.98
C THR A 47 6.00 7.67 -4.99
N ASP A 48 6.69 7.65 -6.12
CA ASP A 48 6.39 6.74 -7.23
C ASP A 48 6.84 5.30 -6.95
N ASN A 49 8.00 5.11 -6.32
CA ASN A 49 8.57 3.77 -6.11
C ASN A 49 8.15 3.11 -4.79
N ALA A 50 7.66 3.86 -3.80
CA ALA A 50 7.31 3.32 -2.49
C ALA A 50 5.87 3.62 -2.06
N ILE A 51 5.41 4.87 -2.18
CA ILE A 51 4.09 5.27 -1.65
C ILE A 51 2.95 4.78 -2.55
N ILE A 52 3.06 4.99 -3.87
CA ILE A 52 2.02 4.57 -4.82
C ILE A 52 1.79 3.05 -4.77
N PRO A 53 2.82 2.18 -4.85
CA PRO A 53 2.61 0.72 -4.77
C PRO A 53 1.96 0.26 -3.47
N LEU A 54 2.30 0.90 -2.34
CA LEU A 54 1.64 0.62 -1.06
C LEU A 54 0.17 1.03 -1.08
N LYS A 55 -0.16 2.19 -1.64
CA LYS A 55 -1.54 2.65 -1.77
C LYS A 55 -2.34 1.75 -2.68
N GLU A 56 -1.79 1.37 -3.84
CA GLU A 56 -2.44 0.46 -4.79
C GLU A 56 -2.83 -0.85 -4.12
N ARG A 57 -1.96 -1.45 -3.30
CA ARG A 57 -2.32 -2.68 -2.57
C ARG A 57 -3.45 -2.50 -1.56
N VAL A 58 -3.47 -1.37 -0.85
CA VAL A 58 -4.59 -1.04 0.05
C VAL A 58 -5.88 -0.80 -0.75
N VAL A 59 -5.79 -0.13 -1.89
CA VAL A 59 -6.92 0.14 -2.80
C VAL A 59 -7.49 -1.14 -3.38
N ASP A 60 -6.65 -1.97 -3.96
CA ASP A 60 -6.98 -3.28 -4.49
C ASP A 60 -7.63 -4.20 -3.45
N ARG A 61 -7.17 -4.12 -2.20
CA ARG A 61 -7.73 -4.96 -1.14
C ARG A 61 -9.08 -4.45 -0.66
N TYR A 62 -9.24 -3.16 -0.43
CA TYR A 62 -10.40 -2.66 0.33
C TYR A 62 -11.41 -1.86 -0.50
N TYR A 63 -10.98 -1.28 -1.61
CA TYR A 63 -11.77 -0.31 -2.37
C TYR A 63 -12.09 -0.76 -3.80
N ASP A 64 -11.40 -1.77 -4.35
CA ASP A 64 -11.69 -2.31 -5.68
C ASP A 64 -13.06 -3.04 -5.72
N PRO A 65 -14.05 -2.50 -6.46
CA PRO A 65 -15.39 -3.07 -6.53
C PRO A 65 -15.42 -4.42 -7.26
N LEU A 66 -14.53 -4.65 -8.25
CA LEU A 66 -14.47 -5.89 -9.01
C LEU A 66 -13.94 -7.02 -8.13
N LYS A 67 -12.85 -6.77 -7.40
CA LYS A 67 -12.33 -7.73 -6.42
C LYS A 67 -13.34 -8.01 -5.31
N ARG A 68 -14.11 -6.99 -4.88
CA ARG A 68 -15.17 -7.18 -3.88
C ARG A 68 -16.28 -8.11 -4.38
N ILE A 69 -16.79 -7.88 -5.58
CA ILE A 69 -17.82 -8.75 -6.20
C ILE A 69 -17.28 -10.17 -6.37
N TRP A 70 -16.06 -10.31 -6.88
CA TRP A 70 -15.41 -11.60 -7.06
C TRP A 70 -15.35 -12.40 -5.75
N ARG A 71 -14.91 -11.78 -4.65
CA ARG A 71 -14.82 -12.45 -3.34
C ARG A 71 -16.17 -12.86 -2.76
N VAL A 72 -17.22 -12.07 -3.01
CA VAL A 72 -18.59 -12.44 -2.61
C VAL A 72 -19.05 -13.69 -3.36
N LEU A 73 -18.66 -13.83 -4.64
CA LEU A 73 -18.98 -15.01 -5.45
C LEU A 73 -18.11 -16.22 -5.10
N THR A 74 -16.81 -16.05 -4.83
CA THR A 74 -15.90 -17.16 -4.49
C THR A 74 -15.91 -17.56 -3.02
N GLY A 75 -16.44 -16.72 -2.13
CA GLY A 75 -16.43 -16.95 -0.69
C GLY A 75 -15.08 -16.68 -0.01
N ASP A 76 -14.16 -15.97 -0.68
CA ASP A 76 -12.83 -15.66 -0.16
C ASP A 76 -12.89 -14.73 1.07
N LYS A 77 -12.21 -15.13 2.15
CA LYS A 77 -12.12 -14.35 3.39
C LYS A 77 -10.93 -13.38 3.31
N VAL A 78 -11.19 -12.10 3.54
CA VAL A 78 -10.17 -11.03 3.57
C VAL A 78 -9.89 -10.64 5.01
N ARG A 79 -8.61 -10.47 5.34
CA ARG A 79 -8.16 -9.87 6.61
C ARG A 79 -8.33 -8.34 6.51
N TYR A 80 -9.18 -7.78 7.35
CA TYR A 80 -9.57 -6.36 7.36
C TYR A 80 -8.83 -5.52 8.39
#